data_AF-A0A1V3C5T3-F1
#
_entry.id   AF-A0A1V3C5T3-F1
#
_cell.length_a   1.000
_cell.length_b   1.000
_cell.length_c   1.000
_cell.angle_alpha   90.00
_cell.angle_beta   90.00
_cell.angle_gamma   90.00
#
_symmetry.space_group_name_H-M   'P 1'
#
loop_
_entity.id
_entity.type
_entity.pdbx_description
1 polymer ?
#
loop_
_entity_poly.entity_id
_entity_poly.type
_entity_poly.pdbx_seq_one_letter_code
_entity_poly.pdbx_strand_id
1 'polypeptide(L)'
;MSPGFLPGLDLSRALYTDAVAPLLAAGRRPVPHAAALLGPGSEVLGFDTDRSTDHGWGPRLQLFVADSGERGRVLDMLADGLPDRVRGWPTRFAPGDGPPGTWLPDADAPDGRHRVEVLDLGDWFRGQVGFDPRGGVTTADWLATPAQRLAETVGGAVFHDDTGELTGVRKRLAWYPGDVWRYVLACQWQRVSQEEAFPGRCAEVGDPLGARVVAARLVRDLMRLALLLSRRYPPYSKWLGSAFSRLPEAEALTPPLSRGLDADAGALAEACSLLAAWQNRTGLAESLDTGLRPFHDRPWPVLDSARFTRALLERIGDPALVGRPPVGAVDQFVDSTDALTRPEVFRSLEP
;
A
#
# COMPACT_ATOMS: atom_id res chain seq x y z
N MET A 1 8.04 32.69 -12.01
CA MET A 1 7.37 31.55 -12.65
C MET A 1 7.51 30.37 -11.71
N SER A 2 6.40 29.70 -11.37
CA SER A 2 6.48 28.48 -10.58
C SER A 2 7.28 27.42 -11.36
N PRO A 3 8.20 26.69 -10.72
CA PRO A 3 8.91 25.60 -11.36
C PRO A 3 7.92 24.56 -11.90
N GLY A 4 8.27 23.87 -12.99
CA GLY A 4 7.44 22.78 -13.52
C GLY A 4 7.32 21.64 -12.51
N PHE A 5 6.16 20.98 -12.50
CA PHE A 5 5.94 19.78 -11.70
C PHE A 5 7.00 18.71 -11.98
N LEU A 6 7.48 18.09 -10.90
CA LEU A 6 8.33 16.91 -10.94
C LEU A 6 7.69 15.83 -10.07
N PRO A 7 7.74 14.54 -10.45
CA PRO A 7 7.36 13.48 -9.53
C PRO A 7 8.14 13.59 -8.22
N GLY A 8 7.46 13.43 -7.08
CA GLY A 8 8.05 13.69 -5.77
C GLY A 8 9.23 12.78 -5.45
N LEU A 9 9.25 11.54 -5.96
CA LEU A 9 10.41 10.65 -5.85
C LEU A 9 11.63 11.17 -6.61
N ASP A 10 11.43 11.78 -7.78
CA ASP A 10 12.52 12.36 -8.58
C ASP A 10 13.06 13.63 -7.90
N LEU A 11 12.17 14.47 -7.37
CA LEU A 11 12.56 15.66 -6.62
C LEU A 11 13.31 15.31 -5.34
N SER A 12 12.87 14.27 -4.63
CA SER A 12 13.52 13.79 -3.41
C SER A 12 14.87 13.12 -3.69
N ARG A 13 14.99 12.42 -4.82
CA ARG A 13 16.29 11.92 -5.31
C ARG A 13 17.23 13.09 -5.60
N ALA A 14 16.76 14.13 -6.28
CA ALA A 14 17.56 15.32 -6.56
C ALA A 14 17.99 16.04 -5.28
N LEU A 15 17.10 16.16 -4.28
CA LEU A 15 17.45 16.70 -2.96
C LEU A 15 18.59 15.90 -2.33
N TYR A 16 18.51 14.56 -2.40
CA TYR A 16 19.58 13.71 -1.89
C TYR A 16 20.91 13.94 -2.62
N THR A 17 20.91 13.79 -3.94
CA THR A 17 22.13 13.80 -4.75
C THR A 17 22.78 15.17 -4.83
N ASP A 18 21.96 16.22 -4.97
CA ASP A 18 22.43 17.56 -5.31
C ASP A 18 22.76 18.38 -4.06
N ALA A 19 22.20 18.03 -2.89
CA ALA A 19 22.34 18.83 -1.67
C ALA A 19 22.74 18.01 -0.43
N VAL A 20 22.00 16.96 -0.08
CA VAL A 20 22.21 16.24 1.20
C VAL A 20 23.51 15.43 1.20
N ALA A 21 23.73 14.60 0.17
CA ALA A 21 24.91 13.73 0.11
C ALA A 21 26.24 14.51 0.13
N PRO A 22 26.40 15.63 -0.62
CA PRO A 22 27.59 16.48 -0.52
C PRO A 22 27.86 17.00 0.90
N LEU A 23 26.82 17.42 1.64
CA LEU A 23 26.97 17.93 3.01
C LEU A 23 27.49 16.83 3.95
N LEU A 24 26.89 15.63 3.87
CA LEU A 24 27.30 14.49 4.69
C LEU A 24 28.73 14.02 4.37
N ALA A 25 29.18 14.20 3.12
CA ALA A 25 30.54 13.86 2.69
C ALA A 25 31.59 14.93 3.07
N ALA A 26 31.21 16.21 3.16
CA ALA A 26 32.12 17.32 3.44
C ALA A 26 32.57 17.43 4.91
N GLY A 27 31.91 16.70 5.82
CA GLY A 27 32.24 16.70 7.25
C GLY A 27 33.57 16.00 7.57
N ARG A 28 34.24 16.44 8.64
CA ARG A 28 35.50 15.83 9.15
C ARG A 28 35.37 14.36 9.56
N ARG A 29 34.13 13.88 9.78
CA ARG A 29 33.78 12.50 10.13
C ARG A 29 32.61 12.09 9.23
N PRO A 30 32.76 11.06 8.38
CA PRO A 30 31.66 10.50 7.59
C PRO A 30 30.51 10.05 8.48
N VAL A 31 29.28 10.18 7.99
CA VAL A 31 28.07 9.73 8.67
C VAL A 31 27.49 8.54 7.89
N PRO A 32 27.75 7.29 8.31
CA PRO A 32 27.11 6.12 7.69
C PRO A 32 25.59 6.23 7.80
N HIS A 33 24.89 6.12 6.68
CA HIS A 33 23.46 6.35 6.62
C HIS A 33 22.76 5.58 5.50
N ALA A 34 21.43 5.54 5.58
CA ALA A 34 20.57 5.29 4.44
C ALA A 34 19.71 6.52 4.18
N ALA A 35 19.40 6.78 2.91
CA ALA A 35 18.53 7.87 2.48
C ALA A 35 17.41 7.32 1.60
N ALA A 36 16.17 7.66 1.92
CA ALA A 36 15.01 7.14 1.21
C ALA A 36 13.83 8.11 1.28
N LEU A 37 12.84 7.93 0.41
CA LEU A 37 11.49 8.46 0.59
C LEU A 37 10.53 7.30 0.70
N LEU A 38 10.01 7.07 1.90
CA LEU A 38 9.12 5.95 2.26
C LEU A 38 7.95 6.45 3.12
N GLY A 39 6.97 5.58 3.35
CA GLY A 39 5.83 5.88 4.23
C GLY A 39 4.64 6.49 3.46
N PRO A 40 3.80 7.30 4.12
CA PRO A 40 2.61 7.85 3.49
C PRO A 40 2.95 8.94 2.47
N GLY A 41 2.18 8.99 1.40
CA GLY A 41 2.29 10.01 0.35
C GLY A 41 1.90 9.44 -1.01
N SER A 42 1.23 10.25 -1.84
CA SER A 42 0.90 9.82 -3.20
C SER A 42 2.17 9.63 -4.05
N GLU A 43 3.18 10.45 -3.80
CA GLU A 43 4.48 10.39 -4.48
C GLU A 43 5.23 9.10 -4.18
N VAL A 44 5.06 8.53 -2.98
CA VAL A 44 5.71 7.27 -2.59
C VAL A 44 5.26 6.12 -3.50
N LEU A 45 4.02 6.14 -3.97
CA LEU A 45 3.47 5.16 -4.91
C LEU A 45 3.44 5.67 -6.37
N GLY A 46 4.00 6.86 -6.61
CA GLY A 46 4.03 7.53 -7.91
C GLY A 46 2.64 7.93 -8.44
N PHE A 47 1.68 8.23 -7.56
CA PHE A 47 0.35 8.72 -7.91
C PHE A 47 0.21 10.25 -7.77
N ASP A 48 1.28 10.94 -7.38
CA ASP A 48 1.28 12.38 -7.27
C ASP A 48 1.10 13.06 -8.64
N THR A 49 0.53 14.26 -8.57
CA THR A 49 0.24 15.12 -9.72
C THR A 49 0.64 16.54 -9.36
N ASP A 50 0.58 17.46 -10.32
CA ASP A 50 0.78 18.89 -10.07
C ASP A 50 -0.11 19.42 -8.92
N ARG A 51 -1.34 18.90 -8.78
CA ARG A 51 -2.21 19.28 -7.66
C ARG A 51 -1.66 18.85 -6.30
N SER A 52 -0.86 17.78 -6.22
CA SER A 52 -0.34 17.26 -4.94
C SER A 52 0.66 18.21 -4.26
N THR A 53 1.14 19.24 -4.96
CA THR A 53 2.03 20.26 -4.39
C THR A 53 1.33 21.16 -3.36
N ASP A 54 0.01 21.04 -3.18
CA ASP A 54 -0.80 21.81 -2.23
C ASP A 54 -0.77 21.26 -0.78
N HIS A 55 -0.24 20.05 -0.55
CA HIS A 55 0.02 19.53 0.80
C HIS A 55 0.98 18.34 0.81
N GLY A 56 1.96 18.35 1.71
CA GLY A 56 2.75 17.16 2.04
C GLY A 56 3.77 16.71 0.99
N TRP A 57 3.77 17.33 -0.20
CA TRP A 57 4.71 17.10 -1.30
C TRP A 57 5.82 18.17 -1.33
N GLY A 58 7.01 17.79 -1.80
CA GLY A 58 8.14 18.69 -2.08
C GLY A 58 9.49 18.00 -1.86
N PRO A 59 10.60 18.75 -1.83
CA PRO A 59 11.93 18.20 -1.52
C PRO A 59 11.96 17.67 -0.08
N ARG A 60 11.74 16.37 0.11
CA ARG A 60 11.72 15.72 1.43
C ARG A 60 12.30 14.32 1.35
N LEU A 61 12.90 13.83 2.42
CA LEU A 61 13.36 12.44 2.52
C LEU A 61 13.63 12.07 3.98
N GLN A 62 13.74 10.77 4.23
CA GLN A 62 14.26 10.22 5.48
C GLN A 62 15.76 9.91 5.33
N LEU A 63 16.54 10.32 6.32
CA LEU A 63 17.91 9.91 6.58
C LEU A 63 17.94 9.02 7.82
N PHE A 64 18.30 7.76 7.65
CA PHE A 64 18.48 6.81 8.73
C PHE A 64 19.95 6.78 9.12
N VAL A 65 20.28 7.25 10.32
CA VAL A 65 21.65 7.28 10.84
C VAL A 65 21.91 6.09 11.74
N ALA A 66 23.08 5.46 11.62
CA ALA A 66 23.41 4.28 12.42
C ALA A 66 23.66 4.61 13.91
N ASP A 67 24.18 5.80 14.19
CA ASP A 67 24.42 6.31 15.54
C ASP A 67 23.42 7.43 15.85
N SER A 68 22.50 7.19 16.78
CA SER A 68 21.49 8.17 17.19
C SER A 68 22.10 9.43 17.80
N GLY A 69 23.34 9.36 18.30
CA GLY A 69 24.11 10.51 18.78
C GLY A 69 24.48 11.51 17.67
N GLU A 70 24.51 11.09 16.40
CA GLU A 70 24.79 11.98 15.27
C GLU A 70 23.57 12.81 14.86
N ARG A 71 22.37 12.51 15.37
CA ARG A 71 21.12 13.16 14.94
C ARG A 71 21.18 14.69 15.01
N GLY A 72 21.60 15.25 16.16
CA GLY A 72 21.66 16.70 16.35
C GLY A 72 22.62 17.36 15.37
N ARG A 73 23.84 16.81 15.26
CA ARG A 73 24.88 17.30 14.34
C ARG A 73 24.42 17.27 12.88
N VAL A 74 23.74 16.20 12.45
CA VAL A 74 23.22 16.10 11.08
C VAL A 74 22.11 17.13 10.83
N LEU A 75 21.21 17.33 11.79
CA LEU A 75 20.17 18.35 11.68
C LEU A 75 20.75 19.76 11.55
N ASP A 76 21.73 20.11 12.38
CA ASP A 76 22.40 21.43 12.31
C ASP A 76 23.10 21.62 10.95
N MET A 77 23.81 20.60 10.48
CA MET A 77 24.47 20.61 9.18
C MET A 77 23.49 20.82 8.02
N LEU A 78 22.31 20.21 8.07
CA LEU A 78 21.27 20.37 7.05
C LEU A 78 20.60 21.75 7.13
N ALA A 79 20.36 22.26 8.34
CA ALA A 79 19.78 23.58 8.54
C ALA A 79 20.66 24.69 7.96
N ASP A 80 21.99 24.57 8.15
CA ASP A 80 22.97 25.55 7.70
C ASP A 80 23.38 25.37 6.24
N GLY A 81 23.38 24.12 5.75
CA GLY A 81 24.02 23.76 4.48
C GLY A 81 23.08 23.53 3.29
N LEU A 82 21.78 23.31 3.52
CA LEU A 82 20.85 23.06 2.42
C LEU A 82 20.63 24.34 1.58
N PRO A 83 20.63 24.23 0.24
CA PRO A 83 20.31 25.37 -0.61
C PRO A 83 18.83 25.75 -0.47
N ASP A 84 18.51 27.02 -0.71
CA ASP A 84 17.13 27.51 -0.66
C ASP A 84 16.20 26.76 -1.63
N ARG A 85 16.76 26.27 -2.75
CA ARG A 85 16.02 25.56 -3.79
C ARG A 85 16.77 24.35 -4.34
N VAL A 86 16.02 23.32 -4.70
CA VAL A 86 16.47 22.16 -5.47
C VAL A 86 15.56 22.01 -6.69
N ARG A 87 16.14 21.94 -7.89
CA ARG A 87 15.39 21.84 -9.17
C ARG A 87 14.29 22.91 -9.31
N GLY A 88 14.55 24.11 -8.78
CA GLY A 88 13.62 25.24 -8.78
C GLY A 88 12.61 25.27 -7.63
N TRP A 89 12.43 24.15 -6.90
CA TRP A 89 11.50 24.02 -5.79
C TRP A 89 12.14 24.41 -4.46
N PRO A 90 11.44 25.13 -3.55
CA PRO A 90 11.95 25.44 -2.22
C PRO A 90 12.28 24.21 -1.39
N THR A 91 13.42 24.24 -0.70
CA THR A 91 13.82 23.17 0.23
C THR A 91 13.18 23.33 1.61
N ARG A 92 12.82 24.56 1.97
CA ARG A 92 12.14 24.89 3.23
C ARG A 92 10.64 24.87 3.05
N PHE A 93 9.94 24.57 4.13
CA PHE A 93 8.49 24.52 4.20
C PHE A 93 8.00 25.46 5.29
N ALA A 94 6.88 26.14 5.03
CA ALA A 94 6.16 26.97 5.98
C ALA A 94 4.74 26.42 6.22
N PRO A 95 4.10 26.76 7.35
CA PRO A 95 2.67 26.55 7.52
C PRO A 95 1.90 27.21 6.38
N GLY A 96 1.04 26.46 5.69
CA GLY A 96 0.14 27.00 4.68
C GLY A 96 -1.18 27.46 5.26
N ASP A 97 -1.94 28.28 4.50
CA ASP A 97 -3.27 28.78 4.87
C ASP A 97 -4.38 27.69 4.86
N GLY A 98 -4.01 26.43 4.62
CA GLY A 98 -4.91 25.29 4.58
C GLY A 98 -5.30 24.76 5.97
N PRO A 99 -5.86 23.53 6.04
CA PRO A 99 -6.15 22.87 7.31
C PRO A 99 -4.91 22.82 8.22
N PRO A 100 -5.08 22.83 9.56
CA PRO A 100 -3.97 22.75 10.50
C PRO A 100 -3.00 21.60 10.18
N GLY A 101 -1.70 21.89 10.15
CA GLY A 101 -0.68 20.91 9.78
C GLY A 101 -0.39 20.82 8.29
N THR A 102 -0.98 21.68 7.46
CA THR A 102 -0.55 21.87 6.07
C THR A 102 0.78 22.62 6.04
N TRP A 103 1.79 22.02 5.41
CA TRP A 103 3.09 22.64 5.18
C TRP A 103 3.38 22.68 3.69
N LEU A 104 3.74 23.86 3.20
CA LEU A 104 3.98 24.14 1.79
C LEU A 104 5.44 24.54 1.56
N PRO A 105 6.06 24.14 0.42
CA PRO A 105 7.38 24.62 0.05
C PRO A 105 7.41 26.16 -0.09
N ASP A 106 8.26 26.82 0.68
CA ASP A 106 8.47 28.26 0.66
C ASP A 106 9.94 28.59 0.97
N ALA A 107 10.60 29.27 0.03
CA ALA A 107 12.02 29.59 0.14
C ALA A 107 12.27 30.83 1.00
N ASP A 108 11.27 31.72 1.09
CA ASP A 108 11.40 33.02 1.74
C ASP A 108 10.84 32.99 3.18
N ALA A 109 10.35 31.84 3.63
CA ALA A 109 9.80 31.64 4.96
C ALA A 109 10.89 31.79 6.04
N PRO A 110 10.81 32.84 6.89
CA PRO A 110 11.85 33.14 7.88
C PRO A 110 11.99 32.03 8.93
N ASP A 111 10.89 31.37 9.28
CA ASP A 111 10.84 30.22 10.19
C ASP A 111 10.64 28.88 9.46
N GLY A 112 10.89 28.87 8.14
CA GLY A 112 10.72 27.70 7.30
C GLY A 112 11.68 26.58 7.68
N ARG A 113 11.18 25.33 7.66
CA ARG A 113 11.98 24.14 8.03
C ARG A 113 12.10 23.20 6.84
N HIS A 114 13.26 22.60 6.64
CA HIS A 114 13.39 21.53 5.66
C HIS A 114 12.62 20.28 6.12
N ARG A 115 12.26 19.40 5.18
CA ARG A 115 11.62 18.11 5.46
C ARG A 115 12.52 16.90 5.25
N VAL A 116 13.83 17.09 5.45
CA VAL A 116 14.76 16.00 5.68
C VAL A 116 14.61 15.52 7.14
N GLU A 117 14.08 14.31 7.32
CA GLU A 117 13.89 13.69 8.63
C GLU A 117 15.12 12.85 8.98
N VAL A 118 15.79 13.11 10.11
CA VAL A 118 16.90 12.26 10.60
C VAL A 118 16.35 11.29 11.63
N LEU A 119 16.45 9.99 11.40
CA LEU A 119 15.68 8.96 12.11
C LEU A 119 16.54 7.76 12.54
N ASP A 120 16.10 7.05 13.58
CA ASP A 120 16.49 5.66 13.82
C ASP A 120 15.63 4.73 12.97
N LEU A 121 16.28 3.73 12.36
CA LEU A 121 15.62 2.82 11.44
C LEU A 121 14.57 1.93 12.14
N GLY A 122 14.86 1.45 13.35
CA GLY A 122 13.96 0.61 14.13
C GLY A 122 12.73 1.36 14.61
N ASP A 123 12.93 2.58 15.11
CA ASP A 123 11.83 3.45 15.53
C ASP A 123 10.91 3.79 14.36
N TRP A 124 11.47 4.08 13.18
CA TRP A 124 10.67 4.31 11.99
C TRP A 124 9.84 3.09 11.60
N PHE A 125 10.41 1.88 11.61
CA PHE A 125 9.64 0.67 11.34
C PHE A 125 8.55 0.41 12.38
N ARG A 126 8.84 0.62 13.68
CA ARG A 126 7.83 0.52 14.73
C ARG A 126 6.68 1.51 14.50
N GLY A 127 6.97 2.74 14.09
CA GLY A 127 5.95 3.72 13.72
C GLY A 127 5.22 3.42 12.40
N GLN A 128 5.87 2.74 11.45
CA GLN A 128 5.30 2.47 10.14
C GLN A 128 4.46 1.19 10.14
N VAL A 129 5.04 0.06 10.57
CA VAL A 129 4.42 -1.27 10.53
C VAL A 129 4.09 -1.83 11.91
N GLY A 130 4.46 -1.17 13.01
CA GLY A 130 4.09 -1.59 14.37
C GLY A 130 5.05 -2.57 15.05
N PHE A 131 6.20 -2.86 14.44
CA PHE A 131 7.26 -3.74 14.98
C PHE A 131 8.58 -3.47 14.26
N ASP A 132 9.65 -4.12 14.69
CA ASP A 132 10.97 -4.03 14.05
C ASP A 132 11.27 -5.26 13.16
N PRO A 133 11.10 -5.17 11.84
CA PRO A 133 11.30 -6.28 10.89
C PRO A 133 12.78 -6.66 10.69
N ARG A 134 13.72 -5.98 11.34
CA ARG A 134 15.13 -6.39 11.37
C ARG A 134 15.32 -7.69 12.14
N GLY A 135 14.51 -7.92 13.18
CA GLY A 135 14.52 -9.15 13.98
C GLY A 135 13.82 -10.34 13.32
N GLY A 136 13.21 -10.16 12.14
CA GLY A 136 12.36 -11.15 11.48
C GLY A 136 10.92 -10.66 11.37
N VAL A 137 10.09 -11.38 10.61
CA VAL A 137 8.67 -11.08 10.43
C VAL A 137 7.88 -12.36 10.64
N THR A 138 7.04 -12.39 11.67
CA THR A 138 6.20 -13.55 11.97
C THR A 138 4.92 -13.55 11.14
N THR A 139 4.22 -14.68 11.12
CA THR A 139 2.88 -14.77 10.49
C THR A 139 1.89 -13.79 11.12
N ALA A 140 1.90 -13.62 12.44
CA ALA A 140 1.07 -12.63 13.13
C ALA A 140 1.43 -11.20 12.70
N ASP A 141 2.72 -10.89 12.50
CA ASP A 141 3.13 -9.58 12.01
C ASP A 141 2.58 -9.28 10.61
N TRP A 142 2.60 -10.27 9.73
CA TRP A 142 2.04 -10.14 8.38
C TRP A 142 0.54 -9.88 8.41
N LEU A 143 -0.22 -10.65 9.20
CA LEU A 143 -1.67 -10.50 9.26
C LEU A 143 -2.09 -9.21 9.96
N ALA A 144 -1.35 -8.76 10.98
CA ALA A 144 -1.61 -7.53 11.72
C ALA A 144 -1.18 -6.26 10.99
N THR A 145 -0.35 -6.35 9.95
CA THR A 145 0.07 -5.17 9.19
C THR A 145 -0.90 -4.90 8.04
N PRO A 146 -1.58 -3.74 8.01
CA PRO A 146 -2.43 -3.37 6.87
C PRO A 146 -1.64 -3.34 5.56
N ALA A 147 -2.19 -3.85 4.46
CA ALA A 147 -1.50 -3.89 3.18
C ALA A 147 -1.05 -2.50 2.70
N GLN A 148 -1.81 -1.45 3.02
CA GLN A 148 -1.41 -0.06 2.73
C GLN A 148 -0.07 0.33 3.38
N ARG A 149 0.20 -0.12 4.62
CA ARG A 149 1.44 0.22 5.34
C ARG A 149 2.64 -0.53 4.75
N LEU A 150 2.41 -1.76 4.28
CA LEU A 150 3.39 -2.52 3.50
C LEU A 150 3.66 -1.84 2.16
N ALA A 151 2.62 -1.43 1.43
CA ALA A 151 2.73 -0.70 0.16
C ALA A 151 3.57 0.57 0.31
N GLU A 152 3.31 1.37 1.34
CA GLU A 152 4.06 2.59 1.69
C GLU A 152 5.53 2.32 2.06
N THR A 153 5.83 1.16 2.64
CA THR A 153 7.20 0.77 3.03
C THR A 153 8.01 0.29 1.83
N VAL A 154 7.38 -0.43 0.90
CA VAL A 154 8.08 -1.04 -0.25
C VAL A 154 7.98 -0.22 -1.53
N GLY A 155 6.97 0.62 -1.69
CA GLY A 155 6.67 1.35 -2.93
C GLY A 155 7.58 2.55 -3.20
N GLY A 156 8.14 3.16 -2.16
CA GLY A 156 9.03 4.31 -2.29
C GLY A 156 10.43 3.98 -2.83
N ALA A 157 11.35 4.94 -2.71
CA ALA A 157 12.71 4.80 -3.24
C ALA A 157 13.77 4.88 -2.14
N VAL A 158 14.81 4.06 -2.27
CA VAL A 158 16.06 4.21 -1.52
C VAL A 158 17.06 4.86 -2.48
N PHE A 159 17.64 5.98 -2.06
CA PHE A 159 18.62 6.75 -2.82
C PHE A 159 20.04 6.33 -2.47
N HIS A 160 20.25 5.92 -1.22
CA HIS A 160 21.52 5.47 -0.67
C HIS A 160 21.30 4.57 0.54
N ASP A 161 22.21 3.63 0.78
CA ASP A 161 22.15 2.71 1.93
C ASP A 161 23.53 2.07 2.16
N ASP A 162 24.36 2.68 3.00
CA ASP A 162 25.74 2.23 3.25
C ASP A 162 25.81 0.80 3.78
N THR A 163 24.88 0.44 4.67
CA THR A 163 24.87 -0.85 5.36
C THR A 163 24.08 -1.92 4.61
N GLY A 164 23.19 -1.50 3.71
CA GLY A 164 22.24 -2.38 3.05
C GLY A 164 21.10 -2.85 3.95
N GLU A 165 21.02 -2.39 5.21
CA GLU A 165 20.04 -2.87 6.19
C GLU A 165 18.61 -2.48 5.79
N LEU A 166 18.39 -1.21 5.41
CA LEU A 166 17.08 -0.73 4.94
C LEU A 166 16.64 -1.48 3.68
N THR A 167 17.55 -1.64 2.73
CA THR A 167 17.33 -2.37 1.48
C THR A 167 17.01 -3.83 1.75
N GLY A 168 17.73 -4.47 2.68
CA GLY A 168 17.50 -5.85 3.10
C GLY A 168 16.13 -6.07 3.73
N VAL A 169 15.72 -5.16 4.62
CA VAL A 169 14.37 -5.20 5.22
C VAL A 169 13.29 -5.02 4.15
N ARG A 170 13.42 -4.03 3.26
CA ARG A 170 12.45 -3.78 2.19
C ARG A 170 12.30 -4.98 1.26
N LYS A 171 13.39 -5.70 0.96
CA LYS A 171 13.35 -6.96 0.22
C LYS A 171 12.56 -8.05 0.94
N ARG A 172 12.70 -8.17 2.28
CA ARG A 172 11.90 -9.13 3.07
C ARG A 172 10.42 -8.76 3.10
N LEU A 173 10.10 -7.46 3.18
CA LEU A 173 8.73 -6.97 3.17
C LEU A 173 8.12 -6.89 1.77
N ALA A 174 8.91 -7.13 0.71
CA ALA A 174 8.50 -6.94 -0.68
C ALA A 174 7.25 -7.76 -1.04
N TRP A 175 7.10 -8.95 -0.48
CA TRP A 175 5.91 -9.76 -0.64
C TRP A 175 5.71 -10.77 0.50
N TYR A 176 4.47 -11.24 0.66
CA TYR A 176 4.10 -12.27 1.61
C TYR A 176 4.86 -13.59 1.39
N PRO A 177 5.23 -14.31 2.47
CA PRO A 177 5.59 -15.73 2.39
C PRO A 177 4.45 -16.56 1.79
N GLY A 178 4.79 -17.71 1.20
CA GLY A 178 3.83 -18.52 0.42
C GLY A 178 2.53 -18.85 1.16
N ASP A 179 2.60 -19.31 2.40
CA ASP A 179 1.41 -19.71 3.17
C ASP A 179 0.58 -18.52 3.65
N VAL A 180 1.23 -17.42 4.04
CA VAL A 180 0.57 -16.14 4.31
C VAL A 180 -0.16 -15.64 3.06
N TRP A 181 0.47 -15.72 1.89
CA TRP A 181 -0.15 -15.31 0.63
C TRP A 181 -1.37 -16.17 0.29
N ARG A 182 -1.28 -17.51 0.45
CA ARG A 182 -2.43 -18.41 0.28
C ARG A 182 -3.57 -18.04 1.21
N TYR A 183 -3.29 -17.79 2.48
CA TYR A 183 -4.29 -17.41 3.46
C TYR A 183 -4.98 -16.09 3.09
N VAL A 184 -4.21 -15.04 2.77
CA VAL A 184 -4.75 -13.72 2.37
C VAL A 184 -5.61 -13.84 1.10
N LEU A 185 -5.19 -14.61 0.10
CA LEU A 185 -5.98 -14.87 -1.10
C LEU A 185 -7.24 -15.68 -0.79
N ALA A 186 -7.16 -16.70 0.06
CA ALA A 186 -8.30 -17.51 0.47
C ALA A 186 -9.35 -16.63 1.16
N CYS A 187 -8.93 -15.76 2.07
CA CYS A 187 -9.81 -14.80 2.74
C CYS A 187 -10.42 -13.80 1.76
N GLN A 188 -9.67 -13.37 0.73
CA GLN A 188 -10.22 -12.49 -0.31
C GLN A 188 -11.30 -13.21 -1.15
N TRP A 189 -11.07 -14.46 -1.53
CA TRP A 189 -12.08 -15.30 -2.20
C TRP A 189 -13.28 -15.60 -1.30
N GLN A 190 -13.05 -15.78 0.01
CA GLN A 190 -14.11 -15.98 1.00
C GLN A 190 -15.04 -14.76 1.04
N ARG A 191 -14.49 -13.54 1.06
CA ARG A 191 -15.28 -12.30 1.00
C ARG A 191 -16.14 -12.23 -0.27
N VAL A 192 -15.58 -12.58 -1.42
CA VAL A 192 -16.35 -12.66 -2.69
C VAL A 192 -17.47 -13.69 -2.58
N SER A 193 -17.18 -14.91 -2.10
CA SER A 193 -18.17 -15.99 -1.99
C SER A 193 -19.36 -15.66 -1.08
N GLN A 194 -19.14 -14.82 -0.06
CA GLN A 194 -20.18 -14.42 0.89
C GLN A 194 -21.18 -13.45 0.28
N GLU A 195 -20.81 -12.71 -0.76
CA GLU A 195 -21.64 -11.67 -1.37
C GLU A 195 -21.95 -11.90 -2.85
N GLU A 196 -21.29 -12.83 -3.56
CA GLU A 196 -21.41 -12.96 -5.03
C GLU A 196 -22.85 -13.18 -5.54
N ALA A 197 -23.73 -13.78 -4.72
CA ALA A 197 -25.14 -13.98 -5.05
C ALA A 197 -26.06 -12.80 -4.64
N PHE A 198 -25.58 -11.88 -3.80
CA PHE A 198 -26.42 -10.85 -3.19
C PHE A 198 -26.95 -9.79 -4.17
N PRO A 199 -26.22 -9.35 -5.22
CA PRO A 199 -26.79 -8.43 -6.21
C PRO A 199 -28.06 -9.00 -6.87
N GLY A 200 -28.05 -10.28 -7.23
CA GLY A 200 -29.23 -10.98 -7.76
C GLY A 200 -30.36 -11.06 -6.73
N ARG A 201 -30.03 -11.34 -5.47
CA ARG A 201 -31.01 -11.38 -4.38
C ARG A 201 -31.66 -10.01 -4.10
N CYS A 202 -30.89 -8.92 -4.15
CA CYS A 202 -31.41 -7.56 -4.04
C CYS A 202 -32.36 -7.22 -5.20
N ALA A 203 -32.04 -7.68 -6.42
CA ALA A 203 -32.92 -7.50 -7.57
C ALA A 203 -34.27 -8.22 -7.41
N GLU A 204 -34.30 -9.45 -6.85
CA GLU A 204 -35.56 -10.17 -6.60
C GLU A 204 -36.55 -9.41 -5.72
N VAL A 205 -36.05 -8.63 -4.76
CA VAL A 205 -36.88 -7.88 -3.82
C VAL A 205 -37.09 -6.42 -4.23
N GLY A 206 -36.61 -6.03 -5.42
CA GLY A 206 -36.74 -4.67 -5.94
C GLY A 206 -35.94 -3.63 -5.16
N ASP A 207 -34.75 -3.99 -4.64
CA ASP A 207 -33.84 -3.09 -3.92
C ASP A 207 -32.63 -2.69 -4.81
N PRO A 208 -32.79 -1.72 -5.73
CA PRO A 208 -31.71 -1.30 -6.61
C PRO A 208 -30.58 -0.57 -5.86
N LEU A 209 -30.89 0.09 -4.73
CA LEU A 209 -29.86 0.79 -3.95
C LEU A 209 -28.97 -0.22 -3.24
N GLY A 210 -29.55 -1.20 -2.54
CA GLY A 210 -28.81 -2.28 -1.89
C GLY A 210 -28.01 -3.10 -2.89
N ALA A 211 -28.56 -3.39 -4.08
CA ALA A 211 -27.86 -4.09 -5.14
C ALA A 211 -26.56 -3.37 -5.55
N ARG A 212 -26.61 -2.04 -5.73
CA ARG A 212 -25.42 -1.23 -6.09
C ARG A 212 -24.41 -1.12 -4.94
N VAL A 213 -24.86 -1.04 -3.69
CA VAL A 213 -23.98 -1.02 -2.52
C VAL A 213 -23.19 -2.32 -2.40
N VAL A 214 -23.86 -3.47 -2.54
CA VAL A 214 -23.21 -4.79 -2.55
C VAL A 214 -22.29 -4.94 -3.75
N ALA A 215 -22.75 -4.54 -4.94
CA ALA A 215 -21.93 -4.62 -6.14
C ALA A 215 -20.65 -3.78 -6.02
N ALA A 216 -20.72 -2.58 -5.45
CA ALA A 216 -19.54 -1.75 -5.20
C ALA A 216 -18.54 -2.42 -4.23
N ARG A 217 -19.04 -3.13 -3.21
CA ARG A 217 -18.19 -3.92 -2.29
C ARG A 217 -17.51 -5.08 -3.02
N LEU A 218 -18.24 -5.83 -3.85
CA LEU A 218 -17.68 -6.89 -4.69
C LEU A 218 -16.63 -6.35 -5.67
N VAL A 219 -16.92 -5.26 -6.38
CA VAL A 219 -15.95 -4.61 -7.29
C VAL A 219 -14.68 -4.22 -6.54
N ARG A 220 -14.80 -3.62 -5.34
CA ARG A 220 -13.66 -3.33 -4.46
C ARG A 220 -12.85 -4.59 -4.14
N ASP A 221 -13.52 -5.66 -3.75
CA ASP A 221 -12.87 -6.93 -3.38
C ASP A 221 -12.20 -7.62 -4.57
N LEU A 222 -12.77 -7.54 -5.77
CA LEU A 222 -12.18 -8.08 -7.00
C LEU A 222 -10.96 -7.26 -7.46
N MET A 223 -10.99 -5.94 -7.31
CA MET A 223 -9.82 -5.09 -7.56
C MET A 223 -8.68 -5.37 -6.58
N ARG A 224 -9.00 -5.56 -5.29
CA ARG A 224 -8.01 -5.98 -4.27
C ARG A 224 -7.45 -7.36 -4.59
N LEU A 225 -8.28 -8.31 -4.99
CA LEU A 225 -7.86 -9.64 -5.41
C LEU A 225 -6.90 -9.59 -6.61
N ALA A 226 -7.19 -8.78 -7.63
CA ALA A 226 -6.31 -8.58 -8.78
C ALA A 226 -4.91 -8.07 -8.38
N LEU A 227 -4.86 -7.12 -7.45
CA LEU A 227 -3.59 -6.61 -6.91
C LEU A 227 -2.82 -7.70 -6.14
N LEU A 228 -3.51 -8.47 -5.29
CA LEU A 228 -2.91 -9.56 -4.53
C LEU A 228 -2.38 -10.69 -5.43
N LEU A 229 -3.09 -11.03 -6.51
CA LEU A 229 -2.64 -11.98 -7.53
C LEU A 229 -1.42 -11.47 -8.30
N SER A 230 -1.31 -10.15 -8.48
CA SER A 230 -0.19 -9.46 -9.12
C SER A 230 1.03 -9.25 -8.23
N ARG A 231 1.00 -9.75 -6.99
CA ARG A 231 2.01 -9.44 -5.97
C ARG A 231 2.19 -7.93 -5.73
N ARG A 232 1.09 -7.19 -5.69
CA ARG A 232 1.03 -5.77 -5.32
C ARG A 232 0.12 -5.58 -4.11
N TYR A 233 0.62 -4.90 -3.08
CA TYR A 233 -0.19 -4.58 -1.93
C TYR A 233 -1.29 -3.59 -2.32
N PRO A 234 -2.57 -3.84 -1.98
CA PRO A 234 -3.61 -2.84 -2.13
C PRO A 234 -3.24 -1.55 -1.36
N PRO A 235 -3.25 -0.38 -2.02
CA PRO A 235 -3.04 0.89 -1.31
C PRO A 235 -4.32 1.29 -0.56
N TYR A 236 -4.26 2.43 0.13
CA TYR A 236 -5.46 3.03 0.70
C TYR A 236 -6.50 3.40 -0.37
N SER A 237 -7.76 3.51 0.05
CA SER A 237 -8.95 3.51 -0.82
C SER A 237 -8.90 4.49 -1.99
N LYS A 238 -8.39 5.71 -1.79
CA LYS A 238 -8.27 6.74 -2.84
C LYS A 238 -7.51 6.24 -4.07
N TRP A 239 -6.45 5.46 -3.88
CA TRP A 239 -5.57 5.01 -4.96
C TRP A 239 -5.82 3.58 -5.42
N LEU A 240 -6.84 2.90 -4.90
CA LEU A 240 -7.15 1.53 -5.30
C LEU A 240 -7.39 1.44 -6.82
N GLY A 241 -8.18 2.36 -7.38
CA GLY A 241 -8.44 2.45 -8.81
C GLY A 241 -7.18 2.72 -9.64
N SER A 242 -6.35 3.67 -9.19
CA SER A 242 -5.09 4.01 -9.87
C SER A 242 -4.05 2.89 -9.80
N ALA A 243 -4.00 2.13 -8.71
CA ALA A 243 -3.13 0.96 -8.59
C ALA A 243 -3.63 -0.19 -9.48
N PHE A 244 -4.94 -0.45 -9.46
CA PHE A 244 -5.58 -1.46 -10.30
C PHE A 244 -5.37 -1.17 -11.79
N SER A 245 -5.61 0.06 -12.26
CA SER A 245 -5.48 0.41 -13.68
C SER A 245 -4.05 0.29 -14.24
N ARG A 246 -3.03 0.21 -13.36
CA ARG A 246 -1.63 -0.05 -13.72
C ARG A 246 -1.29 -1.55 -13.82
N LEU A 247 -2.25 -2.45 -13.65
CA LEU A 247 -2.08 -3.87 -13.91
C LEU A 247 -2.28 -4.16 -15.41
N PRO A 248 -1.45 -5.00 -16.03
CA PRO A 248 -1.70 -5.45 -17.41
C PRO A 248 -3.09 -6.06 -17.60
N GLU A 249 -3.57 -6.82 -16.61
CA GLU A 249 -4.86 -7.50 -16.62
C GLU A 249 -6.05 -6.56 -16.40
N ALA A 250 -5.82 -5.29 -16.05
CA ALA A 250 -6.89 -4.32 -15.82
C ALA A 250 -7.72 -4.06 -17.07
N GLU A 251 -7.12 -4.17 -18.27
CA GLU A 251 -7.84 -3.97 -19.53
C GLU A 251 -8.99 -4.95 -19.69
N ALA A 252 -8.77 -6.23 -19.38
CA ALA A 252 -9.81 -7.27 -19.47
C ALA A 252 -10.82 -7.20 -18.31
N LEU A 253 -10.39 -6.77 -17.12
CA LEU A 253 -11.23 -6.73 -15.93
C LEU A 253 -12.08 -5.45 -15.83
N THR A 254 -11.63 -4.32 -16.37
CA THR A 254 -12.33 -3.03 -16.24
C THR A 254 -13.75 -3.08 -16.80
N PRO A 255 -14.00 -3.60 -18.04
CA PRO A 255 -15.35 -3.62 -18.59
C PRO A 255 -16.39 -4.37 -17.74
N PRO A 256 -16.16 -5.64 -17.31
CA PRO A 256 -17.13 -6.33 -16.46
C PRO A 256 -17.26 -5.70 -15.07
N LEU A 257 -16.18 -5.16 -14.48
CA LEU A 257 -16.27 -4.46 -13.20
C LEU A 257 -17.10 -3.16 -13.30
N SER A 258 -16.94 -2.40 -14.39
CA SER A 258 -17.74 -1.18 -14.61
C SER A 258 -19.22 -1.49 -14.79
N ARG A 259 -19.59 -2.52 -15.57
CA ARG A 259 -20.99 -2.97 -15.67
C ARG A 259 -21.51 -3.49 -14.33
N GLY A 260 -20.65 -4.20 -13.58
CA GLY A 260 -20.96 -4.70 -12.26
C GLY A 260 -21.42 -3.62 -11.28
N LEU A 261 -20.91 -2.38 -11.38
CA LEU A 261 -21.35 -1.25 -10.53
C LEU A 261 -22.84 -0.89 -10.68
N ASP A 262 -23.46 -1.25 -11.81
CA ASP A 262 -24.91 -1.13 -12.01
C ASP A 262 -25.67 -2.39 -11.57
N ALA A 263 -25.05 -3.20 -10.70
CA ALA A 263 -25.54 -4.45 -10.16
C ALA A 263 -25.83 -5.55 -11.20
N ASP A 264 -25.11 -5.52 -12.33
CA ASP A 264 -25.11 -6.61 -13.31
C ASP A 264 -24.41 -7.85 -12.73
N ALA A 265 -25.21 -8.80 -12.24
CA ALA A 265 -24.71 -10.06 -11.66
C ALA A 265 -23.94 -10.91 -12.67
N GLY A 266 -24.30 -10.85 -13.96
CA GLY A 266 -23.57 -11.56 -15.02
C GLY A 266 -22.17 -11.00 -15.22
N ALA A 267 -22.05 -9.67 -15.23
CA ALA A 267 -20.76 -8.99 -15.34
C ALA A 267 -19.86 -9.22 -14.10
N LEU A 268 -20.44 -9.24 -12.90
CA LEU A 268 -19.69 -9.59 -11.68
C LEU A 268 -19.18 -11.04 -11.73
N ALA A 269 -20.01 -11.99 -12.18
CA ALA A 269 -19.60 -13.38 -12.36
C ALA A 269 -18.51 -13.54 -13.43
N GLU A 270 -18.61 -12.82 -14.55
CA GLU A 270 -17.57 -12.74 -15.58
C GLU A 270 -16.22 -12.28 -15.00
N ALA A 271 -16.22 -11.20 -14.21
CA ALA A 271 -15.02 -10.72 -13.52
C ALA A 271 -14.44 -11.77 -12.55
N CYS A 272 -15.29 -12.47 -11.78
CA CYS A 272 -14.87 -13.58 -10.93
C CYS A 272 -14.20 -14.69 -11.76
N SER A 273 -14.77 -15.08 -12.90
CA SER A 273 -14.21 -16.12 -13.78
C SER A 273 -12.83 -15.74 -14.34
N LEU A 274 -12.65 -14.48 -14.75
CA LEU A 274 -11.35 -13.98 -15.20
C LEU A 274 -10.29 -14.04 -14.10
N LEU A 275 -10.65 -13.63 -12.88
CA LEU A 275 -9.76 -13.71 -11.71
C LEU A 275 -9.49 -15.15 -11.28
N ALA A 276 -10.45 -16.05 -11.44
CA ALA A 276 -10.31 -17.49 -11.17
C ALA A 276 -9.28 -18.12 -12.11
N ALA A 277 -9.34 -17.79 -13.40
CA ALA A 277 -8.34 -18.23 -14.38
C ALA A 277 -6.94 -17.71 -14.02
N TRP A 278 -6.86 -16.49 -13.47
CA TRP A 278 -5.59 -15.95 -12.98
C TRP A 278 -5.10 -16.63 -11.70
N GLN A 279 -5.98 -16.88 -10.74
CA GLN A 279 -5.67 -17.64 -9.53
C GLN A 279 -5.07 -19.01 -9.89
N ASN A 280 -5.64 -19.72 -10.87
CA ASN A 280 -5.09 -21.00 -11.34
C ASN A 280 -3.64 -20.86 -11.86
N ARG A 281 -3.32 -19.78 -12.58
CA ARG A 281 -1.94 -19.53 -13.09
C ARG A 281 -0.92 -19.31 -11.99
N THR A 282 -1.33 -18.96 -10.77
CA THR A 282 -0.40 -18.78 -9.64
C THR A 282 0.25 -20.09 -9.18
N GLY A 283 -0.38 -21.24 -9.44
CA GLY A 283 0.07 -22.55 -8.97
C GLY A 283 0.04 -22.72 -7.44
N LEU A 284 -0.64 -21.83 -6.72
CA LEU A 284 -0.73 -21.89 -5.25
C LEU A 284 -1.63 -23.02 -4.74
N ALA A 285 -2.55 -23.49 -5.58
CA ALA A 285 -3.45 -24.62 -5.38
C ALA A 285 -3.67 -25.36 -6.71
N GLU A 286 -4.36 -26.50 -6.66
CA GLU A 286 -4.79 -27.21 -7.87
C GLU A 286 -5.71 -26.31 -8.73
N SER A 287 -5.58 -26.42 -10.05
CA SER A 287 -6.41 -25.65 -10.97
C SER A 287 -7.87 -26.09 -10.86
N LEU A 288 -8.76 -25.13 -10.64
CA LEU A 288 -10.20 -25.37 -10.55
C LEU A 288 -10.92 -24.92 -11.82
N ASP A 289 -12.05 -25.57 -12.13
CA ASP A 289 -12.97 -25.11 -13.17
C ASP A 289 -13.46 -23.67 -12.89
N THR A 290 -13.32 -22.79 -13.88
CA THR A 290 -13.67 -21.37 -13.86
C THR A 290 -15.03 -21.07 -14.50
N GLY A 291 -15.77 -22.10 -14.94
CA GLY A 291 -17.10 -21.96 -15.52
C GLY A 291 -18.12 -21.44 -14.52
N LEU A 292 -19.03 -20.57 -15.02
CA LEU A 292 -20.13 -20.03 -14.24
C LEU A 292 -21.22 -21.07 -14.02
N ARG A 293 -21.94 -20.96 -12.90
CA ARG A 293 -23.02 -21.88 -12.52
C ARG A 293 -24.14 -21.16 -11.78
N PRO A 294 -25.35 -21.73 -11.72
CA PRO A 294 -26.42 -21.22 -10.87
C PRO A 294 -26.01 -21.17 -9.39
N PHE A 295 -26.50 -20.19 -8.65
CA PHE A 295 -26.38 -20.18 -7.18
C PHE A 295 -27.46 -21.09 -6.57
N HIS A 296 -27.10 -22.35 -6.30
CA HIS A 296 -28.06 -23.40 -5.93
C HIS A 296 -29.19 -23.51 -6.99
N ASP A 297 -30.44 -23.45 -6.56
CA ASP A 297 -31.60 -23.51 -7.47
C ASP A 297 -31.95 -22.14 -8.09
N ARG A 298 -31.14 -21.11 -7.87
CA ARG A 298 -31.41 -19.75 -8.36
C ARG A 298 -30.70 -19.47 -9.68
N PRO A 299 -31.32 -18.74 -10.62
CA PRO A 299 -30.80 -18.56 -11.97
C PRO A 299 -29.64 -17.54 -12.09
N TRP A 300 -29.20 -16.90 -11.00
CA TRP A 300 -28.05 -15.97 -11.05
C TRP A 300 -26.75 -16.76 -11.27
N PRO A 301 -25.89 -16.33 -12.21
CA PRO A 301 -24.57 -16.94 -12.38
C PRO A 301 -23.63 -16.56 -11.23
N VAL A 302 -22.89 -17.53 -10.70
CA VAL A 302 -21.80 -17.35 -9.74
C VAL A 302 -20.60 -18.20 -10.16
N LEU A 303 -19.43 -17.89 -9.59
CA LEU A 303 -18.25 -18.74 -9.73
C LEU A 303 -18.30 -19.95 -8.78
N ASP A 304 -19.04 -19.83 -7.67
CA ASP A 304 -18.87 -20.66 -6.46
C ASP A 304 -17.45 -20.46 -5.90
N SER A 305 -17.19 -19.20 -5.55
CA SER A 305 -15.87 -18.69 -5.14
C SER A 305 -15.33 -19.40 -3.89
N ALA A 306 -16.20 -20.01 -3.07
CA ALA A 306 -15.82 -20.78 -1.89
C ALA A 306 -14.92 -21.98 -2.22
N ARG A 307 -14.99 -22.50 -3.45
CA ARG A 307 -14.09 -23.57 -3.94
C ARG A 307 -12.62 -23.12 -3.94
N PHE A 308 -12.35 -21.88 -4.35
CA PHE A 308 -11.01 -21.31 -4.37
C PHE A 308 -10.47 -21.06 -2.97
N THR A 309 -11.33 -20.58 -2.05
CA THR A 309 -10.98 -20.45 -0.63
C THR A 309 -10.49 -21.78 -0.07
N ARG A 310 -11.26 -22.85 -0.24
CA ARG A 310 -10.94 -24.17 0.29
C ARG A 310 -9.64 -24.73 -0.28
N ALA A 311 -9.49 -24.68 -1.61
CA ALA A 311 -8.31 -25.19 -2.29
C ALA A 311 -7.01 -24.47 -1.87
N LEU A 312 -7.07 -23.17 -1.57
CA LEU A 312 -5.92 -22.42 -1.07
C LEU A 312 -5.58 -22.79 0.39
N LEU A 313 -6.59 -22.92 1.26
CA LEU A 313 -6.40 -23.29 2.66
C LEU A 313 -5.83 -24.70 2.82
N GLU A 314 -6.27 -25.66 2.00
CA GLU A 314 -5.77 -27.05 2.01
C GLU A 314 -4.27 -27.18 1.70
N ARG A 315 -3.66 -26.13 1.13
CA ARG A 315 -2.23 -26.10 0.77
C ARG A 315 -1.35 -25.38 1.79
N ILE A 316 -1.93 -24.90 2.89
CA ILE A 316 -1.20 -24.24 3.97
C ILE A 316 -0.59 -25.29 4.89
N GLY A 317 0.71 -25.16 5.19
CA GLY A 317 1.44 -26.00 6.14
C GLY A 317 1.92 -25.25 7.39
N ASP A 318 1.92 -23.91 7.38
CA ASP A 318 2.28 -23.09 8.54
C ASP A 318 1.36 -23.37 9.74
N PRO A 319 1.88 -23.88 10.87
CA PRO A 319 1.10 -24.17 12.07
C PRO A 319 0.34 -22.96 12.64
N ALA A 320 0.78 -21.73 12.36
CA ALA A 320 0.09 -20.51 12.80
C ALA A 320 -1.18 -20.21 11.97
N LEU A 321 -1.33 -20.86 10.81
CA LEU A 321 -2.45 -20.66 9.88
C LEU A 321 -3.34 -21.90 9.73
N VAL A 322 -2.80 -23.11 9.91
CA VAL A 322 -3.58 -24.35 9.82
C VAL A 322 -4.74 -24.32 10.82
N GLY A 323 -5.97 -24.50 10.32
CA GLY A 323 -7.19 -24.50 11.14
C GLY A 323 -7.68 -23.11 11.57
N ARG A 324 -6.99 -22.03 11.18
CA ARG A 324 -7.43 -20.67 11.47
C ARG A 324 -8.72 -20.34 10.69
N PRO A 325 -9.73 -19.70 11.31
CA PRO A 325 -10.89 -19.19 10.58
C PRO A 325 -10.46 -18.19 9.50
N PRO A 326 -11.01 -18.23 8.27
CA PRO A 326 -10.54 -17.40 7.16
C PRO A 326 -11.06 -15.95 7.24
N VAL A 327 -10.68 -15.23 8.29
CA VAL A 327 -11.05 -13.82 8.52
C VAL A 327 -10.16 -12.86 7.71
N GLY A 328 -8.89 -13.25 7.49
CA GLY A 328 -7.93 -12.50 6.67
C GLY A 328 -6.95 -11.65 7.46
N ALA A 329 -6.16 -10.85 6.74
CA ALA A 329 -5.35 -9.80 7.33
C ALA A 329 -6.24 -8.65 7.85
N VAL A 330 -5.70 -7.79 8.71
CA VAL A 330 -6.46 -6.73 9.41
C VAL A 330 -7.29 -5.85 8.47
N ASP A 331 -6.78 -5.52 7.29
CA ASP A 331 -7.45 -4.68 6.29
C ASP A 331 -8.40 -5.46 5.36
N GLN A 332 -8.63 -6.75 5.62
CA GLN A 332 -9.70 -7.55 5.01
C GLN A 332 -10.97 -7.59 5.88
N PHE A 333 -10.91 -7.19 7.15
CA PHE A 333 -12.08 -7.13 8.04
C PHE A 333 -12.25 -5.81 8.80
N VAL A 334 -11.25 -4.92 8.81
CA VAL A 334 -11.37 -3.54 9.32
C VAL A 334 -11.26 -2.54 8.17
N ASP A 335 -12.16 -1.55 8.16
CA ASP A 335 -12.22 -0.48 7.15
C ASP A 335 -12.06 0.93 7.76
N SER A 336 -11.78 1.02 9.07
CA SER A 336 -11.56 2.28 9.75
C SER A 336 -10.17 2.83 9.41
N THR A 337 -10.11 4.02 8.80
CA THR A 337 -8.86 4.71 8.49
C THR A 337 -7.97 4.88 9.72
N ASP A 338 -8.53 5.29 10.86
CA ASP A 338 -7.78 5.44 12.10
C ASP A 338 -7.20 4.10 12.57
N ALA A 339 -7.98 3.02 12.49
CA ALA A 339 -7.50 1.70 12.90
C ALA A 339 -6.38 1.19 11.99
N LEU A 340 -6.45 1.43 10.67
CA LEU A 340 -5.48 0.93 9.69
C LEU A 340 -4.23 1.82 9.54
N THR A 341 -4.19 2.98 10.17
CA THR A 341 -3.04 3.91 10.07
C THR A 341 -2.26 4.06 11.36
N ARG A 342 -2.86 3.68 12.50
CA ARG A 342 -2.25 3.77 13.83
C ARG A 342 -1.70 2.42 14.28
N PRO A 343 -0.38 2.26 14.40
CA PRO A 343 0.23 0.98 14.77
C PRO A 343 -0.27 0.41 16.08
N GLU A 344 -0.46 1.24 17.09
CA GLU A 344 -1.00 0.83 18.38
C GLU A 344 -2.41 0.23 18.27
N VAL A 345 -3.20 0.67 17.28
CA VAL A 345 -4.55 0.16 17.05
C VAL A 345 -4.50 -1.14 16.26
N PHE A 346 -3.92 -1.17 15.05
CA PHE A 346 -3.95 -2.39 14.25
C PHE A 346 -3.16 -3.56 14.88
N ARG A 347 -2.17 -3.28 15.72
CA ARG A 347 -1.45 -4.32 16.49
C ARG A 347 -2.29 -4.95 17.58
N SER A 348 -3.31 -4.25 18.09
CA SER A 348 -4.21 -4.75 19.13
C SER A 348 -5.33 -5.65 18.61
N LEU A 349 -5.53 -5.73 17.29
CA LEU A 349 -6.68 -6.41 16.68
C LEU A 349 -6.48 -7.93 16.50
N GLU A 350 -5.28 -8.46 16.74
CA GLU A 350 -4.93 -9.90 16.71
C GLU A 350 -5.66 -10.75 15.61
N PRO A 351 -5.48 -10.41 14.32
CA PRO A 351 -6.15 -11.05 13.17
C PRO A 351 -5.79 -12.51 12.97
#